data_AF-A0A8T7HZU3-F1
#
_entry.id   AF-A0A8T7HZU3-F1
#
_cell.length_a   1.000
_cell.length_b   1.000
_cell.length_c   1.000
_cell.angle_alpha   90.00
_cell.angle_beta   90.00
_cell.angle_gamma   90.00
#
_symmetry.space_group_name_H-M   'P 1'
#
loop_
_entity.id
_entity.type
_entity.pdbx_description
1 polymer ?
#
loop_
_entity_poly.entity_id
_entity_poly.type
_entity_poly.pdbx_seq_one_letter_code
_entity_poly.pdbx_strand_id
1 'polypeptide(L)' 'MEVWKELLGTWVGQLSLAVIVVTMIMMAFFARLFIKKMHDAEAQEKVKANSRKQPVND' A
#
# COMPACT_ATOMS: atom_id res chain seq x y z
N MET A 1 -3.56 -26.23 -21.61
CA MET A 1 -3.16 -26.79 -20.30
C MET A 1 -1.65 -27.05 -20.20
N GLU A 2 -0.92 -27.13 -21.30
CA GLU A 2 0.54 -27.37 -21.29
C GLU A 2 1.33 -26.19 -20.72
N VAL A 3 0.93 -24.95 -21.04
CA VAL A 3 1.53 -23.72 -20.50
C VAL A 3 1.45 -23.65 -18.96
N TRP A 4 0.32 -24.02 -18.39
CA TRP A 4 0.16 -24.10 -16.92
C TRP A 4 1.05 -25.19 -16.30
N LYS A 5 1.33 -26.26 -17.05
CA LYS A 5 2.20 -27.37 -16.64
C LYS A 5 3.68 -26.99 -16.72
N GLU A 6 4.09 -26.23 -17.72
CA GLU A 6 5.44 -25.67 -17.81
C GLU A 6 5.67 -24.60 -16.75
N LEU A 7 4.69 -23.71 -16.50
CA LEU A 7 4.82 -22.68 -15.48
C LEU A 7 4.91 -23.25 -14.04
N LEU A 8 4.16 -24.30 -13.72
CA LEU A 8 4.19 -24.91 -12.39
C LEU A 8 5.25 -26.01 -12.24
N GLY A 9 5.69 -26.60 -13.35
CA GLY A 9 6.63 -27.73 -13.38
C GLY A 9 8.09 -27.36 -13.60
N THR A 10 8.40 -26.19 -14.16
CA THR A 10 9.79 -25.72 -14.34
C THR A 10 10.19 -24.68 -13.31
N TRP A 11 11.45 -24.73 -12.88
CA TRP A 11 12.05 -23.79 -11.94
C TRP A 11 11.85 -22.33 -12.35
N VAL A 12 11.98 -22.04 -13.65
CA VAL A 12 11.81 -20.70 -14.23
C VAL A 12 10.35 -20.22 -14.14
N GLY A 13 9.39 -21.12 -14.39
CA GLY A 13 7.97 -20.80 -14.29
C GLY A 13 7.53 -20.45 -12.85
N GLN A 14 8.03 -21.20 -11.87
CA GLN A 14 7.77 -20.93 -10.45
C GLN A 14 8.38 -19.61 -10.00
N LEU A 15 9.58 -19.28 -10.49
CA LEU A 15 10.25 -18.01 -10.19
C LEU A 15 9.46 -16.81 -10.73
N SER A 16 8.96 -16.90 -11.97
CA SER A 16 8.10 -15.88 -12.57
C SER A 16 6.80 -15.70 -11.78
N LEU A 17 6.16 -16.81 -11.39
CA LEU A 17 4.94 -16.78 -10.58
C LEU A 17 5.18 -16.12 -9.22
N ALA A 18 6.30 -16.46 -8.56
CA ALA A 18 6.68 -15.88 -7.28
C ALA A 18 6.90 -14.36 -7.38
N VAL A 19 7.58 -13.90 -8.44
CA VAL A 19 7.79 -12.46 -8.68
C VAL A 19 6.47 -11.73 -8.88
N ILE A 20 5.53 -12.30 -9.63
CA ILE A 20 4.20 -11.70 -9.83
C ILE A 20 3.46 -11.54 -8.50
N VAL A 21 3.45 -12.60 -7.68
CA VAL A 21 2.80 -12.58 -6.36
C VAL A 21 3.47 -11.54 -5.44
N VAL A 22 4.79 -11.51 -5.38
CA VAL A 22 5.54 -10.53 -4.58
C VAL A 22 5.27 -9.10 -5.04
N THR A 23 5.23 -8.86 -6.35
CA THR A 23 4.93 -7.55 -6.92
C THR A 23 3.53 -7.08 -6.55
N MET A 24 2.53 -7.97 -6.60
CA MET A 24 1.16 -7.67 -6.17
C MET A 24 1.09 -7.31 -4.68
N ILE A 25 1.80 -8.06 -3.83
CA ILE A 25 1.87 -7.79 -2.39
C ILE A 25 2.54 -6.45 -2.12
N MET A 26 3.67 -6.16 -2.76
CA MET A 26 4.35 -4.86 -2.64
C MET A 26 3.43 -3.72 -3.08
N MET A 27 2.73 -3.87 -4.20
CA MET A 27 1.81 -2.85 -4.71
C MET A 27 0.69 -2.56 -3.70
N ALA A 28 0.07 -3.60 -3.13
CA ALA A 28 -0.93 -3.45 -2.08
C ALA A 28 -0.36 -2.80 -0.81
N PHE A 29 0.86 -3.18 -0.42
CA PHE A 29 1.54 -2.60 0.74
C PHE A 29 1.83 -1.11 0.56
N PHE A 30 2.36 -0.72 -0.60
CA PHE A 30 2.62 0.68 -0.93
C PHE A 30 1.33 1.49 -1.03
N ALA A 31 0.29 0.96 -1.68
CA ALA A 31 -1.02 1.62 -1.73
C ALA A 31 -1.58 1.87 -0.32
N ARG A 32 -1.50 0.87 0.57
CA ARG A 32 -1.93 1.00 1.96
C ARG A 32 -1.12 2.05 2.71
N LEU A 33 0.19 2.06 2.54
CA LEU A 33 1.07 3.04 3.19
C LEU A 33 0.79 4.46 2.68
N PHE A 34 0.54 4.60 1.38
CA PHE A 34 0.20 5.86 0.75
C PHE A 34 -1.14 6.42 1.26
N ILE A 35 -2.19 5.59 1.31
CA ILE A 35 -3.49 5.97 1.87
C ILE A 35 -3.34 6.36 3.33
N LYS A 36 -2.61 5.57 4.13
CA LYS A 36 -2.37 5.89 5.55
C LYS A 36 -1.67 7.25 5.72
N LYS A 37 -0.66 7.55 4.88
CA LYS A 37 0.06 8.83 4.92
C LYS A 37 -0.81 10.01 4.50
N MET A 38 -1.68 9.84 3.50
CA MET A 38 -2.64 10.88 3.10
C MET A 38 -3.64 11.18 4.21
N HIS A 39 -4.18 10.14 4.84
CA HIS A 39 -5.16 10.31 5.93
C HIS A 39 -4.53 11.00 7.16
N ASP A 40 -3.27 10.70 7.47
CA ASP A 40 -2.53 11.35 8.56
C ASP A 40 -2.23 12.83 8.23
N ALA A 41 -1.96 13.15 6.97
CA ALA A 41 -1.79 14.53 6.53
C ALA A 41 -3.09 15.35 6.68
N GLU A 42 -4.24 14.77 6.33
CA GLU A 42 -5.55 15.40 6.54
C GLU A 42 -5.89 15.53 8.03
N ALA A 43 -5.55 14.53 8.85
CA ALA A 43 -5.75 14.58 10.29
C ALA A 43 -4.92 15.72 10.93
N GLN A 44 -3.68 15.92 10.49
CA GLN A 44 -2.84 17.01 11.00
C GLN A 44 -3.30 18.39 10.54
N GLU A 45 -3.85 18.53 9.34
CA GLU A 45 -4.47 19.78 8.91
C GLU A 45 -5.67 20.13 9.79
N LYS A 46 -6.52 19.14 10.11
CA LYS A 46 -7.69 19.34 10.97
C LYS A 46 -7.30 19.67 12.41
N VAL A 47 -6.26 19.03 12.97
CA VAL A 47 -5.74 19.36 14.31
C VAL A 47 -5.15 20.78 14.34
N LYS A 48 -4.35 21.17 13.34
CA LYS A 48 -3.81 22.53 13.25
C LYS A 48 -4.89 23.60 13.01
N ALA A 49 -5.90 23.30 12.20
CA ALA A 49 -7.02 24.20 11.96
C ALA A 49 -7.92 24.33 13.21
N ASN A 50 -8.09 23.26 13.99
CA ASN A 50 -8.85 23.27 15.24
C ASN A 50 -8.12 24.04 16.35
N SER A 51 -6.80 23.87 16.51
CA SER A 51 -6.02 24.66 17.49
C SER A 51 -5.96 26.16 17.16
N ARG A 52 -6.14 26.55 15.88
CA ARG A 52 -6.21 27.98 15.51
C ARG A 52 -7.57 28.62 15.79
N LYS A 53 -8.61 27.81 16.01
CA LYS A 53 -9.99 28.26 16.27
C LYS A 53 -10.38 28.21 17.74
N GLN A 54 -9.49 27.75 18.62
CA GLN A 54 -9.71 27.81 20.06
C GLN A 54 -9.10 29.13 20.55
N PRO A 55 -9.87 30.24 20.64
CA PRO A 55 -9.40 31.41 21.36
C PRO A 55 -9.15 30.97 22.80
N VAL A 56 -7.95 31.25 23.29
CA VAL A 56 -7.64 31.22 24.71
C VAL A 56 -8.65 32.12 25.40
N ASN A 57 -9.60 31.52 26.09
CA ASN A 57 -10.56 32.23 26.92
C ASN A 57 -9.93 32.36 28.31
N ASP A 58 -9.01 33.32 28.43
CA ASP A 58 -8.55 33.87 29.71
C ASP A 58 -9.64 34.80 30.29
#